data_AF-E4TW15-F1
#
_entry.id   AF-E4TW15-F1
#
_cell.length_a   1.000
_cell.length_b   1.000
_cell.length_c   1.000
_cell.angle_alpha   90.00
_cell.angle_beta   90.00
_cell.angle_gamma   90.00
#
_symmetry.space_group_name_H-M   'P 1'
#
loop_
_entity.id
_entity.type
_entity.pdbx_description
1 polymer ?
#
loop_
_entity_poly.entity_id
_entity_poly.type
_entity_poly.pdbx_seq_one_letter_code
_entity_poly.pdbx_strand_id
1 'polypeptide(L)'
;MNIVSRVLFTFSLVILLSQARCQKSENDFIEYLYESENYDHLRIYQKHLEKIDSIKFDLDLLNFLNGKSFYHQQIHDSSNFYLNRIKNGEKFDQIWFLIGVNSIYMNEYDQAKSVLISKSFNSNELQNLKYFQLSGIALLERDYASYHRYKDQIFQDYYFFENEMESFRQIEKDLQSYNRKSPFLAGLYSALLPGSGKFYAGKRGQGIYSFVISSLLAFQAIESYQKAGPGSARFIIYGGLFSLFHIGNVWSSALSVKKYNDEFYEAVDYRIKLDMHIPIRSFFN
;
A
#
# COMPACT_ATOMS: atom_id res chain seq x y z
N MET A 1 28.25 -20.00 -56.01
CA MET A 1 26.91 -19.78 -55.41
C MET A 1 25.88 -19.83 -56.55
N ASN A 2 25.10 -20.92 -56.65
CA ASN A 2 24.12 -21.09 -57.74
C ASN A 2 23.03 -20.00 -57.68
N ILE A 3 22.52 -19.59 -58.85
CA ILE A 3 21.47 -18.56 -59.01
C ILE A 3 20.26 -18.86 -58.10
N VAL A 4 19.90 -20.13 -57.98
CA VAL A 4 18.82 -20.63 -57.08
C VAL A 4 19.08 -20.29 -55.60
N SER A 5 20.33 -20.40 -55.13
CA SER A 5 20.70 -20.06 -53.75
C SER A 5 20.64 -18.54 -53.49
N ARG A 6 20.94 -17.70 -54.49
CA ARG A 6 20.79 -16.25 -54.37
C ARG A 6 19.33 -15.82 -54.34
N VAL A 7 18.47 -16.42 -55.17
CA VAL A 7 17.02 -16.14 -55.21
C VAL A 7 16.31 -16.59 -53.93
N LEU A 8 16.66 -17.77 -53.39
CA LEU A 8 16.14 -18.24 -52.10
C LEU A 8 16.57 -17.32 -50.94
N PHE A 9 17.82 -16.86 -50.95
CA PHE A 9 18.33 -15.94 -49.94
C PHE A 9 17.62 -14.57 -49.99
N THR A 10 17.45 -13.98 -51.17
CA THR A 10 16.74 -12.69 -51.32
C THR A 10 15.26 -12.81 -50.96
N PHE A 11 14.59 -13.91 -51.30
CA PHE A 11 13.19 -14.14 -50.92
C PHE A 11 13.05 -14.31 -49.39
N SER A 12 13.96 -15.04 -48.75
CA SER A 12 13.98 -15.16 -47.28
C SER A 12 14.21 -13.81 -46.58
N LEU A 13 15.08 -12.96 -47.14
CA LEU A 13 15.38 -11.64 -46.60
C LEU A 13 14.16 -10.69 -46.70
N VAL A 14 13.43 -10.73 -47.81
CA VAL A 14 12.20 -9.92 -47.99
C VAL A 14 11.10 -10.35 -47.01
N ILE A 15 10.92 -11.66 -46.80
CA ILE A 15 9.98 -12.18 -45.80
C ILE A 15 10.37 -11.73 -44.40
N LEU A 16 11.66 -11.83 -44.04
CA LEU A 16 12.17 -11.38 -42.75
C LEU A 16 11.95 -9.87 -42.54
N LEU A 17 12.24 -9.04 -43.54
CA LEU A 17 12.03 -7.59 -43.49
C LEU A 17 10.55 -7.21 -43.39
N SER A 18 9.67 -7.91 -44.13
CA SER A 18 8.23 -7.70 -44.06
C SER A 18 7.67 -8.07 -42.68
N GLN A 19 8.10 -9.19 -42.12
CA GLN A 19 7.72 -9.63 -40.77
C GLN A 19 8.23 -8.67 -39.70
N ALA A 20 9.46 -8.18 -39.80
CA ALA A 20 10.03 -7.20 -38.88
C ALA A 20 9.26 -5.87 -38.93
N ARG A 21 8.86 -5.41 -40.12
CA ARG A 21 8.06 -4.19 -40.28
C ARG A 21 6.65 -4.34 -39.72
N CYS A 22 6.01 -5.49 -39.94
CA CYS A 22 4.70 -5.80 -39.36
C CYS A 22 4.78 -5.82 -37.83
N GLN A 23 5.77 -6.52 -37.26
CA GLN A 23 5.99 -6.58 -35.81
C GLN A 23 6.20 -5.20 -35.19
N LYS A 24 6.99 -4.33 -35.84
CA LYS A 24 7.18 -2.96 -35.37
C LYS A 24 5.85 -2.19 -35.32
N SER A 25 5.03 -2.29 -36.36
CA SER A 25 3.72 -1.64 -36.41
C SER A 25 2.78 -2.09 -35.29
N GLU A 26 2.85 -3.37 -34.91
CA GLU A 26 2.05 -3.92 -33.81
C GLU A 26 2.51 -3.39 -32.46
N ASN A 27 3.83 -3.39 -32.23
CA ASN A 27 4.43 -2.85 -31.01
C ASN A 27 4.10 -1.35 -30.84
N ASP A 28 4.24 -0.55 -31.92
CA ASP A 28 3.93 0.88 -31.92
C ASP A 28 2.45 1.12 -31.52
N PHE A 29 1.52 0.25 -31.96
CA PHE A 29 0.11 0.36 -31.59
C PHE A 29 -0.17 -0.06 -30.14
N ILE A 30 0.49 -1.12 -29.65
CA ILE A 30 0.41 -1.54 -28.25
C ILE A 30 0.90 -0.41 -27.32
N GLU A 31 2.03 0.22 -27.67
CA GLU A 31 2.58 1.36 -26.95
C GLU A 31 1.61 2.55 -26.98
N TYR A 32 1.05 2.89 -28.15
CA TYR A 32 0.04 3.94 -28.27
C TYR A 32 -1.17 3.72 -27.36
N LEU A 33 -1.70 2.49 -27.28
CA LEU A 33 -2.82 2.16 -26.40
C LEU A 33 -2.48 2.36 -24.92
N TYR A 34 -1.25 2.01 -24.54
CA TYR A 34 -0.75 2.24 -23.18
C TYR A 34 -0.56 3.73 -22.88
N GLU A 35 0.11 4.47 -23.77
CA GLU A 35 0.40 5.91 -23.61
C GLU A 35 -0.87 6.76 -23.60
N SER A 36 -1.89 6.33 -24.34
CA SER A 36 -3.23 6.94 -24.32
C SER A 36 -4.06 6.55 -23.09
N GLU A 37 -3.44 5.90 -22.09
CA GLU A 37 -4.05 5.37 -20.87
C GLU A 37 -5.25 4.43 -21.11
N ASN A 38 -5.32 3.83 -22.30
CA ASN A 38 -6.46 3.03 -22.71
C ASN A 38 -6.26 1.55 -22.38
N TYR A 39 -6.13 1.27 -21.09
CA TYR A 39 -5.74 -0.05 -20.57
C TYR A 39 -6.77 -1.15 -20.88
N ASP A 40 -8.05 -0.82 -20.99
CA ASP A 40 -9.08 -1.78 -21.42
C ASP A 40 -8.86 -2.23 -22.86
N HIS A 41 -8.58 -1.29 -23.76
CA HIS A 41 -8.36 -1.59 -25.16
C HIS A 41 -7.04 -2.33 -25.36
N LEU A 42 -6.00 -2.04 -24.57
CA LEU A 42 -4.77 -2.84 -24.55
C LEU A 42 -5.06 -4.33 -24.27
N ARG A 43 -5.92 -4.62 -23.29
CA ARG A 43 -6.30 -6.00 -22.93
C ARG A 43 -7.18 -6.67 -23.98
N ILE A 44 -8.11 -5.92 -24.58
CA ILE A 44 -8.93 -6.41 -25.70
C ILE A 44 -8.03 -6.73 -26.90
N TYR A 45 -7.05 -5.85 -27.16
CA TYR A 45 -6.11 -6.01 -28.25
C TYR A 45 -5.21 -7.24 -28.06
N GLN A 46 -4.69 -7.46 -26.85
CA GLN A 46 -3.99 -8.69 -26.51
C GLN A 46 -4.81 -9.95 -26.85
N LYS A 47 -6.09 -10.00 -26.43
CA LYS A 47 -6.96 -11.15 -26.75
C LYS A 47 -7.19 -11.35 -28.24
N HIS A 48 -7.10 -10.28 -29.03
CA HIS A 48 -7.16 -10.34 -30.49
C HIS A 48 -5.84 -10.90 -31.06
N LEU A 49 -4.69 -10.41 -30.59
CA LEU A 49 -3.37 -10.90 -30.99
C LEU A 49 -3.19 -12.39 -30.69
N GLU A 50 -3.62 -12.85 -29.51
CA GLU A 50 -3.55 -14.26 -29.10
C GLU A 50 -4.37 -15.21 -29.98
N LYS A 51 -5.35 -14.71 -30.75
CA LYS A 51 -6.17 -15.52 -31.66
C LYS A 51 -5.58 -15.65 -33.06
N ILE A 52 -4.56 -14.86 -33.38
CA ILE A 52 -4.03 -14.76 -34.73
C ILE A 52 -2.57 -15.16 -34.72
N ASP A 53 -2.31 -16.45 -34.98
CA ASP A 53 -0.95 -17.04 -34.99
C ASP A 53 0.03 -16.37 -35.98
N SER A 54 -0.49 -15.65 -36.97
CA SER A 54 0.33 -14.99 -38.01
C SER A 54 0.87 -13.62 -37.60
N ILE A 55 0.33 -13.00 -36.55
CA ILE A 55 0.79 -11.67 -36.09
C ILE A 55 1.99 -11.86 -35.18
N LYS A 56 3.11 -11.23 -35.56
CA LYS A 56 4.30 -11.15 -34.71
C LYS A 56 4.25 -9.87 -33.90
N PHE A 57 4.49 -9.96 -32.61
CA PHE A 57 4.62 -8.84 -31.68
C PHE A 57 5.62 -9.23 -30.59
N ASP A 58 6.08 -8.24 -29.83
CA ASP A 58 6.94 -8.49 -28.67
C ASP A 58 6.08 -8.81 -27.44
N LEU A 59 6.08 -10.08 -27.02
CA LEU A 59 5.34 -10.56 -25.87
C LEU A 59 5.87 -10.00 -24.55
N ASP A 60 7.19 -9.76 -24.43
CA ASP A 60 7.80 -9.21 -23.23
C ASP A 60 7.44 -7.72 -23.09
N LEU A 61 7.40 -6.97 -24.20
CA LEU A 61 6.85 -5.61 -24.23
C LEU A 61 5.37 -5.58 -23.81
N LEU A 62 4.54 -6.46 -24.37
CA LEU A 62 3.12 -6.52 -24.03
C LEU A 62 2.90 -6.86 -22.54
N ASN A 63 3.64 -7.84 -22.01
CA ASN A 63 3.61 -8.18 -20.59
C ASN A 63 4.08 -7.00 -19.72
N PHE A 64 5.12 -6.29 -20.15
CA PHE A 64 5.61 -5.11 -19.44
C PHE A 64 4.56 -3.99 -19.38
N LEU A 65 3.92 -3.66 -20.50
CA LEU A 65 2.89 -2.62 -20.56
C LEU A 65 1.62 -3.02 -19.80
N ASN A 66 1.23 -4.30 -19.83
CA ASN A 66 0.17 -4.82 -18.96
C ASN A 66 0.55 -4.71 -17.48
N GLY A 67 1.77 -5.11 -17.13
CA GLY A 67 2.30 -4.98 -15.77
C GLY A 67 2.23 -3.55 -15.25
N LYS A 68 2.68 -2.59 -16.06
CA LYS A 68 2.59 -1.16 -15.75
C LYS A 68 1.16 -0.64 -15.71
N SER A 69 0.28 -1.08 -16.61
CA SER A 69 -1.12 -0.62 -16.61
C SER A 69 -1.85 -1.03 -15.32
N PHE A 70 -1.65 -2.28 -14.87
CA PHE A 70 -2.19 -2.75 -13.60
C PHE A 70 -1.55 -2.06 -12.39
N TYR A 71 -0.26 -1.75 -12.46
CA TYR A 71 0.42 -0.94 -11.45
C TYR A 71 -0.24 0.45 -11.31
N HIS A 72 -0.51 1.13 -12.43
CA HIS A 72 -1.21 2.42 -12.43
C HIS A 72 -2.64 2.35 -11.90
N GLN A 73 -3.31 1.21 -12.09
CA GLN A 73 -4.64 0.93 -11.54
C GLN A 73 -4.59 0.47 -10.07
N GLN A 74 -3.41 0.36 -9.45
CA GLN A 74 -3.20 -0.19 -8.09
C GLN A 74 -3.67 -1.65 -7.92
N ILE A 75 -3.66 -2.43 -9.01
CA ILE A 75 -3.99 -3.85 -9.04
C ILE A 75 -2.67 -4.65 -9.02
N HIS A 76 -2.07 -4.74 -7.84
CA HIS A 76 -0.69 -5.20 -7.65
C HIS A 76 -0.44 -6.67 -7.97
N ASP A 77 -1.43 -7.54 -7.70
CA ASP A 77 -1.40 -8.98 -8.00
C ASP A 77 -1.33 -9.24 -9.52
N SER A 78 -2.21 -8.60 -10.28
CA SER A 78 -2.23 -8.68 -11.75
C SER A 78 -0.98 -8.04 -12.34
N SER A 79 -0.51 -6.92 -11.77
CA SER A 79 0.76 -6.32 -12.18
C SER A 79 1.92 -7.31 -12.04
N ASN A 80 2.08 -7.93 -10.87
CA ASN A 80 3.11 -8.94 -10.63
C ASN A 80 2.97 -10.15 -11.53
N PHE A 81 1.74 -10.59 -11.81
CA PHE A 81 1.49 -11.71 -12.72
C PHE A 81 2.07 -11.48 -14.11
N TYR A 82 1.88 -10.30 -14.70
CA TYR A 82 2.43 -9.96 -16.01
C TYR A 82 3.94 -9.69 -15.94
N LEU A 83 4.41 -8.95 -14.94
CA LEU A 83 5.83 -8.61 -14.78
C LEU A 83 6.72 -9.85 -14.61
N ASN A 84 6.26 -10.87 -13.86
CA ASN A 84 7.01 -12.11 -13.66
C ASN A 84 7.10 -13.02 -14.90
N ARG A 85 6.35 -12.72 -15.97
CA ARG A 85 6.39 -13.50 -17.23
C ARG A 85 7.47 -13.04 -18.20
N ILE A 86 8.04 -11.86 -17.95
CA ILE A 86 9.04 -11.23 -18.82
C ILE A 86 10.36 -12.00 -18.68
N LYS A 87 10.89 -12.49 -19.80
CA LYS A 87 12.12 -13.31 -19.81
C LYS A 87 13.35 -12.55 -20.26
N ASN A 88 13.18 -11.60 -21.18
CA ASN A 88 14.24 -10.76 -21.73
C ASN A 88 13.77 -9.31 -21.81
N GLY A 89 14.66 -8.34 -21.59
CA GLY A 89 14.29 -6.93 -21.75
C GLY A 89 15.33 -5.96 -21.23
N GLU A 90 15.46 -4.80 -21.88
CA GLU A 90 16.39 -3.75 -21.45
C GLU A 90 15.98 -3.10 -20.11
N LYS A 91 14.71 -3.25 -19.69
CA LYS A 91 14.12 -2.59 -18.52
C LYS A 91 13.99 -3.50 -17.29
N PHE A 92 14.86 -4.51 -17.15
CA PHE A 92 14.78 -5.47 -16.05
C PHE A 92 14.85 -4.84 -14.67
N ASP A 93 15.67 -3.82 -14.48
CA ASP A 93 15.81 -3.17 -13.18
C ASP A 93 14.47 -2.58 -12.74
N GLN A 94 13.78 -1.85 -13.63
CA GLN A 94 12.44 -1.30 -13.39
C GLN A 94 11.45 -2.38 -12.97
N ILE A 95 11.46 -3.54 -13.64
CA ILE A 95 10.57 -4.66 -13.34
C ILE A 95 10.73 -5.11 -11.89
N TRP A 96 11.96 -5.28 -11.40
CA TRP A 96 12.21 -5.72 -10.04
C TRP A 96 11.78 -4.69 -8.99
N PHE A 97 11.97 -3.40 -9.26
CA PHE A 97 11.46 -2.35 -8.39
C PHE A 97 9.93 -2.31 -8.37
N LEU A 98 9.26 -2.44 -9.52
CA LEU A 98 7.80 -2.50 -9.59
C LEU A 98 7.24 -3.72 -8.83
N ILE A 99 7.86 -4.90 -9.00
CA ILE A 99 7.47 -6.10 -8.26
C ILE A 99 7.67 -5.90 -6.75
N GLY A 100 8.79 -5.29 -6.36
CA GLY A 100 9.07 -4.93 -4.96
C GLY A 100 7.95 -4.06 -4.37
N VAL A 101 7.62 -2.96 -5.04
CA VAL A 101 6.54 -2.05 -4.62
C VAL A 101 5.20 -2.75 -4.55
N ASN A 102 4.81 -3.50 -5.58
CA ASN A 102 3.57 -4.27 -5.57
C ASN A 102 3.49 -5.19 -4.34
N SER A 103 4.58 -5.88 -4.03
CA SER A 103 4.67 -6.77 -2.86
C SER A 103 4.53 -5.99 -1.55
N ILE A 104 5.13 -4.80 -1.45
CA ILE A 104 4.97 -3.89 -0.31
C ILE A 104 3.50 -3.48 -0.11
N TYR A 105 2.81 -3.09 -1.19
CA TYR A 105 1.39 -2.70 -1.10
C TYR A 105 0.49 -3.87 -0.70
N MET A 106 0.86 -5.10 -1.06
CA MET A 106 0.21 -6.34 -0.62
C MET A 106 0.61 -6.79 0.80
N ASN A 107 1.50 -6.07 1.49
CA ASN A 107 2.10 -6.41 2.79
C ASN A 107 2.97 -7.69 2.78
N GLU A 108 3.50 -8.07 1.62
CA GLU A 108 4.38 -9.22 1.41
C GLU A 108 5.86 -8.75 1.51
N TYR A 109 6.27 -8.31 2.69
CA TYR A 109 7.58 -7.66 2.88
C TYR A 109 8.78 -8.58 2.62
N ASP A 110 8.68 -9.86 2.98
CA ASP A 110 9.73 -10.84 2.69
C ASP A 110 9.94 -11.03 1.18
N GLN A 111 8.85 -11.08 0.42
CA GLN A 111 8.92 -11.14 -1.04
C GLN A 111 9.56 -9.87 -1.60
N ALA A 112 9.13 -8.69 -1.13
CA ALA A 112 9.71 -7.42 -1.55
C ALA A 112 11.23 -7.37 -1.30
N LYS A 113 11.69 -7.75 -0.10
CA LYS A 113 13.12 -7.84 0.24
C LYS A 113 13.84 -8.83 -0.66
N SER A 114 13.29 -10.02 -0.86
CA SER A 114 13.92 -11.08 -1.65
C SER A 114 14.18 -10.65 -3.10
N VAL A 115 13.22 -9.95 -3.71
CA VAL A 115 13.32 -9.45 -5.09
C VAL A 115 14.41 -8.39 -5.19
N LEU A 116 14.47 -7.44 -4.26
CA LEU A 116 15.47 -6.37 -4.27
C LEU A 116 16.89 -6.88 -3.93
N ILE A 117 17.00 -7.85 -3.02
CA ILE A 117 18.29 -8.40 -2.57
C ILE A 117 18.91 -9.32 -3.62
N SER A 118 18.11 -10.20 -4.23
CA SER A 118 18.59 -11.24 -5.16
C SER A 118 19.18 -10.69 -6.47
N LYS A 119 18.95 -9.40 -6.77
CA LYS A 119 19.41 -8.75 -8.00
C LYS A 119 20.60 -7.85 -7.75
N SER A 120 21.58 -7.94 -8.65
CA SER A 120 22.72 -7.04 -8.74
C SER A 120 22.35 -5.85 -9.62
N PHE A 121 22.36 -4.65 -9.04
CA PHE A 121 22.18 -3.42 -9.80
C PHE A 121 23.54 -2.80 -10.12
N ASN A 122 23.78 -2.47 -11.39
CA ASN A 122 25.12 -2.10 -11.84
C ASN A 122 25.44 -0.61 -11.67
N SER A 123 24.43 0.23 -11.41
CA SER A 123 24.59 1.68 -11.23
C SER A 123 24.46 2.08 -9.76
N ASN A 124 25.17 3.14 -9.36
CA ASN A 124 25.10 3.67 -8.00
C ASN A 124 23.69 4.18 -7.66
N GLU A 125 22.99 4.73 -8.65
CA GLU A 125 21.64 5.24 -8.50
C GLU A 125 20.65 4.11 -8.19
N LEU A 126 20.75 2.99 -8.91
CA LEU A 126 19.90 1.82 -8.66
C LEU A 126 20.24 1.14 -7.32
N GLN A 127 21.51 1.11 -6.92
CA GLN A 127 21.92 0.62 -5.60
C GLN A 127 21.36 1.51 -4.48
N ASN A 128 21.44 2.83 -4.63
CA ASN A 128 20.82 3.78 -3.71
C ASN A 128 19.31 3.56 -3.62
N LEU A 129 18.63 3.41 -4.76
CA LEU A 129 17.19 3.14 -4.79
C LEU A 129 16.85 1.80 -4.11
N LYS A 130 17.66 0.76 -4.30
CA LYS A 130 17.51 -0.53 -3.59
C LYS A 130 17.59 -0.34 -2.08
N TYR A 131 18.64 0.30 -1.59
CA TYR A 131 18.83 0.49 -0.15
C TYR A 131 17.79 1.43 0.46
N PHE A 132 17.33 2.42 -0.30
CA PHE A 132 16.19 3.25 0.06
C PHE A 132 14.92 2.42 0.26
N GLN A 133 14.56 1.58 -0.71
CA GLN A 133 13.39 0.69 -0.58
C GLN A 133 13.54 -0.31 0.58
N LEU A 134 14.72 -0.91 0.75
CA LEU A 134 14.98 -1.82 1.87
C LEU A 134 14.88 -1.11 3.24
N SER A 135 15.29 0.15 3.30
CA SER A 135 15.14 0.99 4.51
C SER A 135 13.67 1.22 4.83
N GLY A 136 12.85 1.57 3.84
CA GLY A 136 11.41 1.74 4.02
C GLY A 136 10.70 0.43 4.42
N ILE A 137 11.08 -0.70 3.83
CA ILE A 137 10.57 -2.03 4.25
C ILE A 137 10.94 -2.31 5.72
N ALA A 138 12.19 -2.07 6.12
CA ALA A 138 12.61 -2.27 7.50
C ALA A 138 11.81 -1.39 8.49
N LEU A 139 11.47 -0.16 8.12
CA LEU A 139 10.57 0.69 8.93
C LEU A 139 9.15 0.14 9.01
N LEU A 140 8.59 -0.39 7.92
CA LEU A 140 7.28 -1.06 7.94
C LEU A 140 7.27 -2.26 8.89
N GLU A 141 8.38 -3.02 8.94
CA GLU A 141 8.56 -4.15 9.85
C GLU A 141 8.94 -3.74 11.28
N ARG A 142 9.15 -2.45 11.53
CA ARG A 142 9.66 -1.89 12.80
C ARG A 142 11.04 -2.45 13.18
N ASP A 143 11.83 -2.90 12.21
CA ASP A 143 13.19 -3.37 12.39
C ASP A 143 14.18 -2.19 12.22
N TYR A 144 14.36 -1.43 13.30
CA TYR A 144 15.24 -0.26 13.31
C TYR A 144 16.71 -0.62 13.03
N ALA A 145 17.15 -1.82 13.42
CA ALA A 145 18.51 -2.27 13.17
C ALA A 145 18.77 -2.47 11.67
N SER A 146 17.84 -3.14 10.98
CA SER A 146 17.90 -3.28 9.52
C SER A 146 17.73 -1.93 8.82
N TYR A 147 16.85 -1.06 9.30
CA TYR A 147 16.66 0.28 8.76
C TYR A 147 17.98 1.08 8.75
N HIS A 148 18.68 1.16 9.89
CA HIS A 148 19.97 1.84 9.95
C HIS A 148 21.02 1.18 9.06
N ARG A 149 21.09 -0.16 9.10
CA ARG A 149 22.03 -0.91 8.24
C ARG A 149 21.84 -0.58 6.77
N TYR A 150 20.60 -0.54 6.27
CA TYR A 150 20.33 -0.23 4.86
C TYR A 150 20.52 1.25 4.55
N LYS A 151 20.06 2.15 5.43
CA LYS A 151 20.26 3.59 5.30
C LYS A 151 21.74 3.94 5.14
N ASP A 152 22.61 3.32 5.93
CA ASP A 152 24.05 3.60 5.92
C ASP A 152 24.77 3.09 4.65
N GLN A 153 24.11 2.27 3.82
CA GLN A 153 24.62 1.87 2.51
C GLN A 153 24.31 2.89 1.41
N ILE A 154 23.43 3.87 1.66
CA ILE A 154 23.11 4.92 0.69
C ILE A 154 24.27 5.92 0.63
N PHE A 155 24.73 6.24 -0.58
CA PHE A 155 25.81 7.21 -0.77
C PHE A 155 25.41 8.60 -0.26
N GLN A 156 26.26 9.22 0.57
CA GLN A 156 25.98 10.49 1.27
C GLN A 156 25.64 11.67 0.34
N ASP A 157 26.19 11.70 -0.87
CA ASP A 157 25.98 12.79 -1.84
C ASP A 157 24.79 12.54 -2.78
N TYR A 158 23.92 11.57 -2.48
CA TYR A 158 22.78 11.22 -3.32
C TYR A 158 21.48 11.91 -2.86
N TYR A 159 21.14 13.02 -3.52
CA TYR A 159 20.03 13.88 -3.11
C TYR A 159 18.66 13.56 -3.73
N PHE A 160 18.57 12.56 -4.61
CA PHE A 160 17.35 12.30 -5.41
C PHE A 160 16.10 12.04 -4.57
N PHE A 161 16.25 11.44 -3.38
CA PHE A 161 15.15 11.12 -2.46
C PHE A 161 15.40 11.62 -1.03
N GLU A 162 16.12 12.75 -0.88
CA GLU A 162 16.47 13.26 0.45
C GLU A 162 15.23 13.68 1.27
N ASN A 163 14.20 14.21 0.60
CA ASN A 163 12.94 14.56 1.27
C ASN A 163 12.25 13.33 1.87
N GLU A 164 12.22 12.23 1.12
CA GLU A 164 11.66 10.95 1.55
C GLU A 164 12.51 10.33 2.67
N MET A 165 13.84 10.48 2.61
CA MET A 165 14.73 10.05 3.68
C MET A 165 14.55 10.87 4.96
N GLU A 166 14.34 12.18 4.87
CA GLU A 166 14.03 13.01 6.02
C GLU A 166 12.66 12.64 6.61
N SER A 167 11.69 12.31 5.75
CA SER A 167 10.40 11.74 6.16
C SER A 167 10.58 10.42 6.93
N PHE A 168 11.43 9.50 6.46
CA PHE A 168 11.77 8.27 7.19
C PHE A 168 12.41 8.53 8.56
N ARG A 169 13.33 9.50 8.66
CA ARG A 169 13.92 9.90 9.95
C ARG A 169 12.88 10.47 10.90
N GLN A 170 11.92 11.25 10.39
CA GLN A 170 10.84 11.77 11.22
C GLN A 170 9.90 10.65 11.68
N ILE A 171 9.53 9.73 10.77
CA ILE A 171 8.70 8.57 11.07
C ILE A 171 9.35 7.68 12.14
N GLU A 172 10.66 7.44 12.04
CA GLU A 172 11.41 6.69 13.06
C GLU A 172 11.28 7.37 14.44
N LYS A 173 11.51 8.69 14.52
CA LYS A 173 11.36 9.45 15.77
C LYS A 173 9.94 9.39 16.31
N ASP A 174 8.94 9.52 15.44
CA ASP A 174 7.53 9.47 15.81
C ASP A 174 7.19 8.08 16.36
N LEU A 175 7.64 7.00 15.70
CA LEU A 175 7.44 5.62 16.15
C LEU A 175 8.12 5.34 17.50
N GLN A 176 9.36 5.80 17.69
CA GLN A 176 10.10 5.60 18.94
C GLN A 176 9.54 6.40 20.12
N SER A 177 9.01 7.60 19.86
CA SER A 177 8.38 8.44 20.88
C SER A 177 6.90 8.12 21.11
N TYR A 178 6.30 7.28 20.26
CA TYR A 178 4.89 6.94 20.33
C TYR A 178 4.57 6.07 21.56
N ASN A 179 3.81 6.66 22.48
CA ASN A 179 3.31 5.95 23.65
C ASN A 179 1.91 5.40 23.37
N ARG A 180 1.84 4.10 23.08
CA ARG A 180 0.58 3.39 22.85
C ARG A 180 -0.36 3.57 24.05
N LYS A 181 -1.56 4.07 23.79
CA LYS A 181 -2.59 4.24 24.82
C LYS A 181 -3.25 2.89 25.13
N SER A 182 -3.53 2.62 26.40
CA SER A 182 -4.12 1.34 26.83
C SER A 182 -5.65 1.34 26.70
N PRO A 183 -6.25 0.44 25.89
CA PRO A 183 -7.70 0.27 25.82
C PRO A 183 -8.33 -0.11 27.17
N PHE A 184 -7.61 -0.90 27.97
CA PHE A 184 -8.08 -1.33 29.29
C PHE A 184 -8.21 -0.14 30.25
N LEU A 185 -7.18 0.72 30.33
CA LEU A 185 -7.24 1.93 31.15
C LEU A 185 -8.37 2.86 30.71
N ALA A 186 -8.61 2.96 29.39
CA ALA A 186 -9.73 3.75 28.87
C ALA A 186 -11.09 3.20 29.35
N GLY A 187 -11.26 1.87 29.34
CA GLY A 187 -12.45 1.22 29.89
C GLY A 187 -12.60 1.49 31.39
N LEU A 188 -11.53 1.32 32.16
CA LEU A 188 -11.52 1.56 33.60
C LEU A 188 -11.90 3.00 33.95
N TYR A 189 -11.30 3.98 33.27
CA TYR A 189 -11.66 5.39 33.46
C TYR A 189 -13.13 5.61 33.16
N SER A 190 -13.63 5.10 32.03
CA SER A 190 -15.04 5.26 31.67
C SER A 190 -16.02 4.53 32.58
N ALA A 191 -15.58 3.48 33.29
CA ALA A 191 -16.39 2.81 34.30
C ALA A 191 -16.53 3.66 35.57
N LEU A 192 -15.46 4.35 35.97
CA LEU A 192 -15.49 5.29 37.10
C LEU A 192 -16.26 6.57 36.75
N LEU A 193 -15.98 7.14 35.58
CA LEU A 193 -16.58 8.38 35.12
C LEU A 193 -16.94 8.26 33.63
N PRO A 194 -18.23 8.18 33.27
CA PRO A 194 -18.65 8.00 31.89
C PRO A 194 -18.01 9.00 30.93
N GLY A 195 -17.38 8.48 29.87
CA GLY A 195 -16.75 9.28 28.83
C GLY A 195 -15.29 9.67 29.07
N SER A 196 -14.75 9.51 30.28
CA SER A 196 -13.36 9.86 30.60
C SER A 196 -12.31 9.04 29.82
N GLY A 197 -12.59 7.78 29.48
CA GLY A 197 -11.76 6.99 28.57
C GLY A 197 -11.69 7.55 27.15
N LYS A 198 -12.74 8.24 26.69
CA LYS A 198 -12.75 8.94 25.39
C LYS A 198 -11.94 10.23 25.44
N PHE A 199 -11.91 10.92 26.58
CA PHE A 199 -10.97 12.03 26.80
C PHE A 199 -9.51 11.56 26.77
N TYR A 200 -9.22 10.41 27.38
CA TYR A 200 -7.90 9.79 27.30
C TYR A 200 -7.47 9.48 25.85
N ALA A 201 -8.44 9.12 25.00
CA ALA A 201 -8.27 8.95 23.55
C ALA A 201 -8.25 10.27 22.73
N GLY A 202 -8.32 11.44 23.37
CA GLY A 202 -8.42 12.75 22.69
C GLY A 202 -9.79 13.08 22.09
N LYS A 203 -10.78 12.18 22.20
CA LYS A 203 -12.13 12.33 21.63
C LYS A 203 -13.07 13.09 22.58
N ARG A 204 -12.74 14.36 22.85
CA ARG A 204 -13.42 15.21 23.84
C ARG A 204 -14.93 15.31 23.62
N GLY A 205 -15.39 15.57 22.39
CA GLY A 205 -16.82 15.68 22.09
C GLY A 205 -17.61 14.41 22.40
N GLN A 206 -17.05 13.24 22.06
CA GLN A 206 -17.68 11.95 22.37
C GLN A 206 -17.66 11.66 23.89
N GLY A 207 -16.63 12.13 24.60
CA GLY A 207 -16.54 12.04 26.05
C GLY A 207 -17.63 12.86 26.75
N ILE A 208 -17.82 14.13 26.36
CA ILE A 208 -18.86 15.01 26.91
C ILE A 208 -20.25 14.41 26.67
N TYR A 209 -20.52 13.94 25.45
CA TYR A 209 -21.79 13.31 25.12
C TYR A 209 -22.08 12.11 26.03
N SER A 210 -21.11 11.20 26.18
CA SER A 210 -21.23 10.04 27.07
C SER A 210 -21.51 10.45 28.53
N PHE A 211 -20.83 11.48 29.02
CA PHE A 211 -21.04 11.99 30.37
C PHE A 211 -22.45 12.54 30.57
N VAL A 212 -22.94 13.40 29.66
CA VAL A 212 -24.26 14.04 29.76
C VAL A 212 -25.37 12.99 29.73
N ILE A 213 -25.35 12.08 28.75
CA ILE A 213 -26.39 11.05 28.62
C ILE A 213 -26.40 10.11 29.82
N SER A 214 -25.23 9.62 30.25
CA SER A 214 -25.17 8.75 31.43
C SER A 214 -25.59 9.46 32.70
N SER A 215 -25.26 10.74 32.87
CA SER A 215 -25.65 11.53 34.05
C SER A 215 -27.15 11.77 34.09
N LEU A 216 -27.77 12.11 32.96
CA LEU A 216 -29.22 12.28 32.86
C LEU A 216 -29.96 10.98 33.19
N LEU A 217 -29.54 9.85 32.63
CA LEU A 217 -30.14 8.55 32.90
C LEU A 217 -29.93 8.10 34.36
N ALA A 218 -28.73 8.33 34.91
CA ALA A 218 -28.44 8.06 36.31
C ALA A 218 -29.34 8.88 37.24
N PHE A 219 -29.49 10.18 36.96
CA PHE A 219 -30.37 11.06 37.74
C PHE A 219 -31.82 10.57 37.73
N GLN A 220 -32.34 10.23 36.54
CA GLN A 220 -33.71 9.70 36.39
C GLN A 220 -33.90 8.35 37.10
N ALA A 221 -32.89 7.48 37.06
CA ALA A 221 -32.91 6.19 37.75
C ALA A 221 -32.91 6.38 39.27
N ILE A 222 -32.04 7.25 39.81
CA ILE A 222 -31.95 7.55 41.24
C ILE A 222 -33.26 8.17 41.75
N GLU A 223 -33.80 9.16 41.05
CA GLU A 223 -35.07 9.81 41.42
C GLU A 223 -36.23 8.80 41.42
N SER A 224 -36.31 7.94 40.39
CA SER A 224 -37.34 6.90 40.31
C SER A 224 -37.22 5.87 41.42
N TYR A 225 -35.99 5.48 41.78
CA TYR A 225 -35.72 4.59 42.91
C TYR A 225 -36.20 5.20 44.23
N GLN A 226 -35.85 6.46 44.51
CA GLN A 226 -36.19 7.13 45.76
C GLN A 226 -37.71 7.37 45.90
N LYS A 227 -38.38 7.77 44.81
CA LYS A 227 -39.81 8.15 44.86
C LYS A 227 -40.76 6.97 44.75
N ALA A 228 -40.43 5.95 43.96
CA ALA A 228 -41.35 4.87 43.60
C ALA A 228 -40.81 3.46 43.91
N GLY A 229 -39.58 3.36 44.42
CA GLY A 229 -38.95 2.10 44.78
C GLY A 229 -38.44 1.27 43.58
N PRO A 230 -37.73 0.17 43.87
CA PRO A 230 -37.10 -0.69 42.85
C PRO A 230 -38.09 -1.46 41.97
N GLY A 231 -39.33 -1.66 42.43
CA GLY A 231 -40.37 -2.35 41.64
C GLY A 231 -41.08 -1.44 40.63
N SER A 232 -40.78 -0.14 40.60
CA SER A 232 -41.49 0.79 39.72
C SER A 232 -41.05 0.63 38.26
N ALA A 233 -42.03 0.70 37.34
CA ALA A 233 -41.75 0.68 35.90
C ALA A 233 -40.76 1.78 35.48
N ARG A 234 -40.83 2.96 36.11
CA ARG A 234 -39.91 4.08 35.85
C ARG A 234 -38.46 3.73 36.24
N PHE A 235 -38.24 3.12 37.40
CA PHE A 235 -36.90 2.69 37.81
C PHE A 235 -36.35 1.59 36.88
N ILE A 236 -37.18 0.61 36.52
CA ILE A 236 -36.77 -0.47 35.62
C ILE A 236 -36.34 0.09 34.26
N ILE A 237 -37.12 1.01 33.70
CA ILE A 237 -36.82 1.65 32.40
C ILE A 237 -35.53 2.48 32.50
N TYR A 238 -35.45 3.46 33.40
CA TYR A 238 -34.30 4.36 33.47
C TYR A 238 -33.03 3.67 34.00
N GLY A 239 -33.15 2.74 34.94
CA GLY A 239 -32.05 1.93 35.43
C GLY A 239 -31.53 0.96 34.38
N GLY A 240 -32.42 0.34 33.59
CA GLY A 240 -32.05 -0.49 32.45
C GLY A 240 -31.33 0.32 31.37
N LEU A 241 -31.88 1.48 31.00
CA LEU A 241 -31.24 2.40 30.05
C LEU A 241 -29.88 2.89 30.57
N PHE A 242 -29.79 3.33 31.82
CA PHE A 242 -28.53 3.74 32.42
C PHE A 242 -27.49 2.62 32.35
N SER A 243 -27.85 1.40 32.74
CA SER A 243 -26.95 0.24 32.72
C SER A 243 -26.47 -0.07 31.31
N LEU A 244 -27.37 -0.09 30.34
CA LEU A 244 -27.04 -0.32 28.93
C LEU A 244 -26.08 0.74 28.38
N PHE A 245 -26.40 2.03 28.58
CA PHE A 245 -25.56 3.13 28.13
C PHE A 245 -24.21 3.15 28.85
N HIS A 246 -24.18 2.82 30.14
CA HIS A 246 -22.95 2.80 30.93
C HIS A 246 -21.99 1.70 30.45
N ILE A 247 -22.48 0.47 30.26
CA ILE A 247 -21.70 -0.65 29.71
C ILE A 247 -21.21 -0.31 28.29
N GLY A 248 -22.09 0.23 27.44
CA GLY A 248 -21.73 0.67 26.09
C GLY A 248 -20.67 1.79 26.08
N ASN A 249 -20.71 2.69 27.07
CA ASN A 249 -19.71 3.73 27.23
C ASN A 249 -18.33 3.17 27.61
N VAL A 250 -18.26 2.21 28.53
CA VAL A 250 -17.01 1.51 28.89
C VAL A 250 -16.41 0.83 27.66
N TRP A 251 -17.22 0.01 26.97
CA TRP A 251 -16.78 -0.71 25.77
C TRP A 251 -16.32 0.22 24.65
N SER A 252 -17.13 1.23 24.30
CA SER A 252 -16.79 2.16 23.22
C SER A 252 -15.56 3.02 23.54
N SER A 253 -15.25 3.23 24.82
CA SER A 253 -14.04 3.96 25.23
C SER A 253 -12.78 3.13 25.01
N ALA A 254 -12.80 1.84 25.36
CA ALA A 254 -11.73 0.91 25.04
C ALA A 254 -11.51 0.81 23.52
N LEU A 255 -12.59 0.65 22.75
CA LEU A 255 -12.53 0.63 21.30
C LEU A 255 -11.99 1.93 20.70
N SER A 256 -12.35 3.08 21.28
CA SER A 256 -11.89 4.39 20.80
C SER A 256 -10.38 4.56 20.90
N VAL A 257 -9.76 4.03 21.97
CA VAL A 257 -8.31 4.02 22.14
C VAL A 257 -7.65 3.01 21.21
N LYS A 258 -8.24 1.82 21.05
CA LYS A 258 -7.74 0.84 20.07
C LYS A 258 -7.67 1.47 18.68
N LYS A 259 -8.79 2.04 18.21
CA LYS A 259 -8.87 2.73 16.92
C LYS A 259 -7.87 3.88 16.81
N TYR A 260 -7.67 4.68 17.87
CA TYR A 260 -6.68 5.75 17.88
C TYR A 260 -5.24 5.23 17.66
N ASN A 261 -4.89 4.08 18.26
CA ASN A 261 -3.58 3.48 18.05
C ASN A 261 -3.45 2.90 16.64
N ASP A 262 -4.50 2.22 16.16
CA ASP A 262 -4.51 1.60 14.83
C ASP A 262 -4.40 2.68 13.74
N GLU A 263 -5.15 3.78 13.85
CA GLU A 263 -5.08 4.95 12.94
C GLU A 263 -3.67 5.56 12.88
N PHE A 264 -2.95 5.61 14.00
CA PHE A 264 -1.57 6.09 14.02
C PHE A 264 -0.65 5.19 13.19
N TYR A 265 -0.69 3.88 13.40
CA TYR A 265 0.16 2.94 12.66
C TYR A 265 -0.22 2.88 11.17
N GLU A 266 -1.51 2.89 10.84
CA GLU A 266 -1.99 2.93 9.46
C GLU A 266 -1.50 4.19 8.74
N ALA A 267 -1.56 5.36 9.39
CA ALA A 267 -1.06 6.61 8.82
C ALA A 267 0.46 6.58 8.59
N VAL A 268 1.22 6.00 9.53
CA VAL A 268 2.66 5.80 9.38
C VAL A 268 2.98 4.86 8.22
N ASP A 269 2.36 3.69 8.17
CA ASP A 269 2.63 2.70 7.12
C ASP A 269 2.25 3.22 5.73
N TYR A 270 1.13 3.94 5.64
CA TYR A 270 0.72 4.60 4.40
C TYR A 270 1.77 5.63 3.95
N ARG A 271 2.29 6.45 4.87
CA ARG A 271 3.32 7.45 4.57
C ARG A 271 4.60 6.79 4.07
N ILE A 272 5.07 5.74 4.73
CA ILE A 272 6.26 4.99 4.30
C ILE A 272 6.06 4.43 2.88
N LYS A 273 4.90 3.81 2.60
CA LYS A 273 4.57 3.28 1.27
C LYS A 273 4.55 4.36 0.19
N LEU A 274 3.96 5.52 0.50
CA LEU A 274 3.91 6.66 -0.41
C LEU A 274 5.31 7.21 -0.72
N ASP A 275 6.12 7.43 0.33
CA ASP A 275 7.48 7.93 0.20
C ASP A 275 8.36 6.94 -0.59
N MET A 276 8.14 5.63 -0.47
CA MET A 276 8.80 4.64 -1.32
C MET A 276 8.36 4.68 -2.78
N HIS A 277 7.08 4.99 -3.04
CA HIS A 277 6.53 4.99 -4.39
C HIS A 277 7.03 6.18 -5.24
N ILE A 278 7.22 7.35 -4.62
CA ILE A 278 7.56 8.60 -5.32
C ILE A 278 8.88 8.48 -6.11
N PRO A 279 10.01 8.04 -5.53
CA PRO A 279 11.27 7.94 -6.25
C PRO A 279 11.23 6.89 -7.36
N ILE A 280 10.48 5.79 -7.20
CA ILE A 280 10.34 4.77 -8.25
C ILE A 280 9.61 5.35 -9.47
N ARG A 281 8.54 6.11 -9.24
CA ARG A 281 7.83 6.79 -10.31
C ARG A 281 8.73 7.81 -11.01
N SER A 282 9.51 8.60 -10.26
CA SER A 282 10.37 9.63 -10.85
C SER A 282 11.63 9.07 -11.52
N PHE A 283 12.13 7.92 -11.08
CA PHE A 283 13.37 7.33 -11.58
C PHE A 283 13.18 6.61 -12.91
N PHE A 284 12.01 5.98 -13.09
CA PHE A 284 11.73 5.12 -14.26
C PHE A 284 10.65 5.65 -15.22
N ASN A 285 10.18 6.89 -15.01
CA ASN A 285 9.31 7.59 -15.98
C ASN A 285 10.10 8.57 -16.83
#